data_AF-A0AA91HK01-F1
#
_entry.id   AF-A0AA91HK01-F1
#
_cell.length_a   1.000
_cell.length_b   1.000
_cell.length_c   1.000
_cell.angle_alpha   90.00
_cell.angle_beta   90.00
_cell.angle_gamma   90.00
#
_symmetry.space_group_name_H-M   'P 1'
#
loop_
_entity.id
_entity.type
_entity.pdbx_description
1 polymer ?
#
loop_
_entity_poly.entity_id
_entity_poly.type
_entity_poly.pdbx_seq_one_letter_code
_entity_poly.pdbx_strand_id
1 'polypeptide(L)' 'MKYVLIGNGINIQFGGTAYSNYFILERIKSKAKIGGYAKLFDNSITGEDIL' A
#
# COMPACT_ATOMS: atom_id res chain seq x y z
N MET A 1 22.50 1.10 -4.92
CA MET A 1 21.81 2.39 -4.69
C MET A 1 20.98 2.23 -3.42
N LYS A 2 21.29 2.94 -2.34
CA LYS A 2 20.54 2.86 -1.07
C LYS A 2 19.35 3.81 -1.17
N TYR A 3 18.14 3.29 -1.13
CA TYR A 3 16.92 4.10 -1.11
C TYR A 3 16.66 4.53 0.34
N VAL A 4 16.78 5.82 0.62
CA VAL A 4 16.44 6.39 1.92
C VAL A 4 14.93 6.56 1.99
N LEU A 5 14.31 5.94 3.00
CA LEU A 5 12.93 6.20 3.39
C LEU A 5 12.87 7.56 4.07
N ILE A 6 12.33 8.57 3.37
CA ILE A 6 12.00 9.86 3.98
C ILE A 6 10.49 9.91 4.13
N GLY A 7 10.01 9.94 5.37
CA GLY A 7 8.59 10.10 5.63
C GLY A 7 8.25 10.57 7.03
N ASN A 8 7.35 11.55 7.10
CA ASN A 8 6.84 12.14 8.34
C ASN A 8 5.63 11.36 8.88
N GLY A 9 5.65 10.03 8.79
CA GLY A 9 4.54 9.15 9.21
C GLY A 9 3.33 9.08 8.26
N ILE A 10 3.18 10.02 7.31
CA ILE A 10 2.06 10.06 6.35
C ILE A 10 2.53 9.96 4.89
N ASN A 11 3.71 10.53 4.58
CA ASN A 11 4.25 10.55 3.22
C ASN A 11 5.44 9.60 3.13
N ILE A 12 5.28 8.45 2.46
CA ILE A 12 6.39 7.54 2.17
C ILE A 12 6.83 7.81 0.73
N GLN A 13 7.87 8.62 0.54
CA GLN A 13 8.51 8.74 -0.78
C GLN A 13 9.66 7.75 -0.87
N PHE A 14 9.50 6.71 -1.67
CA PHE A 14 10.66 6.05 -2.27
C PHE A 14 11.05 6.87 -3.50
N GLY A 15 12.34 7.11 -3.70
CA GLY A 15 12.78 7.90 -4.85
C GLY A 15 12.29 7.30 -6.18
N GLY A 16 11.51 8.07 -6.96
CA GLY A 16 11.00 7.70 -8.29
C GLY A 16 9.51 8.03 -8.51
N THR A 17 9.13 8.34 -9.75
CA THR A 17 7.77 8.83 -10.12
C THR A 17 6.64 7.84 -9.77
N ALA A 18 6.92 6.54 -9.78
CA ALA A 18 5.94 5.48 -9.51
C ALA A 18 5.79 5.11 -8.02
N TYR A 19 6.50 5.80 -7.14
CA TYR A 19 6.48 5.59 -5.69
C TYR A 19 6.02 6.83 -4.92
N SER A 20 5.25 7.70 -5.58
CA SER A 20 4.48 8.71 -4.85
C SER A 20 3.39 8.04 -3.99
N ASN A 21 2.96 8.72 -2.94
CA ASN A 21 1.90 8.22 -2.06
C ASN A 21 0.63 7.83 -2.83
N TYR A 22 0.29 8.59 -3.87
CA TYR A 22 -0.85 8.31 -4.73
C TYR A 22 -0.75 6.91 -5.34
N PHE A 23 0.36 6.59 -6.00
CA PHE A 23 0.54 5.28 -6.62
C PHE A 23 0.66 4.13 -5.61
N ILE A 24 1.18 4.41 -4.42
CA ILE A 24 1.22 3.43 -3.32
C ILE A 24 -0.19 3.12 -2.84
N LEU A 25 -1.02 4.14 -2.58
CA LEU A 25 -2.40 3.98 -2.15
C LEU A 25 -3.25 3.25 -3.21
N GLU A 26 -3.13 3.62 -4.48
CA GLU A 26 -3.86 2.94 -5.55
C GLU A 26 -3.47 1.46 -5.68
N ARG A 27 -2.20 1.11 -5.44
CA ARG A 27 -1.76 -0.29 -5.39
C ARG A 27 -2.34 -1.04 -4.21
N ILE A 28 -2.39 -0.43 -3.02
CA ILE A 28 -3.03 -1.02 -1.83
C ILE A 28 -4.51 -1.29 -2.11
N LYS A 29 -5.25 -0.29 -2.61
CA LYS A 29 -6.67 -0.44 -2.96
C LYS A 29 -6.90 -1.53 -4.01
N SER A 30 -6.10 -1.56 -5.08
CA SER A 30 -6.20 -2.58 -6.12
C SER A 30 -5.92 -3.99 -5.57
N LYS A 31 -4.90 -4.13 -4.71
CA LYS A 31 -4.56 -5.41 -4.07
C LYS A 31 -5.66 -5.87 -3.10
N ALA A 32 -6.28 -4.94 -2.38
CA ALA A 32 -7.43 -5.21 -1.51
C ALA A 32 -8.63 -5.73 -2.32
N LYS A 33 -9.00 -5.06 -3.43
CA LYS A 33 -10.11 -5.47 -4.32
C LYS A 33 -10.01 -6.90 -4.83
N ILE A 34 -8.80 -7.41 -5.04
CA ILE A 34 -8.56 -8.79 -5.50
C ILE A 34 -8.37 -9.80 -4.36
N GLY A 35 -8.71 -9.44 -3.12
CA GLY A 35 -8.57 -10.31 -1.94
C GLY A 35 -7.10 -10.56 -1.56
N GLY A 36 -6.17 -9.75 -2.05
CA GLY A 36 -4.74 -9.98 -1.91
C GLY A 36 -4.22 -9.91 -0.47
N TYR A 37 -5.02 -9.38 0.46
CA TYR A 37 -4.69 -9.26 1.88
C TYR A 37 -5.47 -10.20 2.79
N ALA A 38 -6.48 -10.93 2.28
CA ALA A 38 -7.33 -11.79 3.10
C ALA A 38 -6.50 -12.78 3.95
N LYS A 39 -5.47 -13.40 3.35
CA LYS A 39 -4.55 -14.31 4.06
C LYS A 39 -3.74 -13.67 5.19
N LEU A 40 -3.48 -12.36 5.14
CA LEU A 40 -2.75 -11.68 6.23
C LEU A 40 -3.61 -11.55 7.48
N PHE A 41 -4.92 -11.54 7.31
CA PHE A 41 -5.91 -11.38 8.37
C PHE A 41 -6.67 -12.69 8.62
N ASP A 42 -6.12 -13.83 8.20
CA ASP A 42 -6.78 -15.13 8.34
C ASP A 42 -8.23 -15.16 7.80
N ASN A 43 -8.46 -14.38 6.73
CA ASN A 43 -9.77 -14.09 6.11
C ASN A 43 -10.80 -13.41 7.02
N SER A 44 -10.39 -12.84 8.16
CA SER A 44 -11.25 -12.08 9.06
C SER A 44 -11.54 -10.65 8.57
N ILE A 45 -10.77 -10.17 7.58
CA ILE A 45 -10.91 -8.85 6.95
C ILE A 45 -10.91 -9.06 5.44
N THR A 46 -11.92 -8.53 4.76
CA THR A 46 -12.07 -8.62 3.30
C THR A 46 -11.46 -7.39 2.62
N GLY A 47 -11.45 -7.41 1.28
CA GLY A 47 -11.06 -6.23 0.51
C GLY A 47 -11.99 -5.03 0.74
N GLU A 48 -13.26 -5.26 1.07
CA GLU A 48 -14.25 -4.21 1.32
C GLU A 48 -14.03 -3.50 2.65
N ASP A 49 -13.52 -4.21 3.66
CA ASP A 49 -13.20 -3.63 4.98
C ASP A 49 -11.97 -2.69 4.94
N ILE A 50 -11.14 -2.81 3.90
CA ILE A 50 -9.89 -2.04 3.71
C ILE A 50 -10.12 -0.78 2.86
N LEU A 51 -11.16 -0.76 2.04
CA LEU A 51 -11.45 0.32 1.07
C LEU A 51 -12.29 1.43 1.68
#